data_AF-A0A8W8KAA2-F1
#
_entry.id   AF-A0A8W8KAA2-F1
#
_cell.length_a   1.000
_cell.length_b   1.000
_cell.length_c   1.000
_cell.angle_alpha   90.00
_cell.angle_beta   90.00
_cell.angle_gamma   90.00
#
_symmetry.space_group_name_H-M   'P 1'
#
loop_
_entity.id
_entity.type
_entity.pdbx_description
1 polymer ?
#
loop_
_entity_poly.entity_id
_entity_poly.type
_entity_poly.pdbx_seq_one_letter_code
_entity_poly.pdbx_strand_id
1 'polypeptide(L)'
;MAESFLDIFAGVPVFEALQMDGLVGPDIPLGSSTSDSNSSSDQQENSSLSARNIEREAPDPVKACLKSKIQKKYLENGKTPLQVSFDPPPKYELTEEEKKKQELRKQRNRRSANTSREKRKQKEDSLKKEVDTLENDHKKLKREVQQLMVLKEKMEKTFDGHLKRCHSVGEKLQQEYSSEQLETIRGSIENSYGLNKAHQLSKKSKAASSLNSLATDGDYRVDAQQQFSRQTSGGFEASLFPQCIGGDV
;
A
#
# COMPACT_ATOMS: atom_id res chain seq x y z
N MET A 1 -9.35 37.48 34.52
CA MET A 1 -9.89 36.13 34.27
C MET A 1 -9.09 35.56 33.10
N ALA A 2 -8.04 34.81 33.41
CA ALA A 2 -7.25 34.09 32.42
C ALA A 2 -7.40 32.62 32.79
N GLU A 3 -8.12 31.87 31.95
CA GLU A 3 -8.34 30.44 32.16
C GLU A 3 -7.08 29.66 31.78
N SER A 4 -6.74 28.70 32.64
CA SER A 4 -5.59 27.82 32.60
C SER A 4 -5.66 26.87 31.40
N PHE A 5 -4.74 27.03 30.46
CA PHE A 5 -4.51 26.10 29.34
C PHE A 5 -3.92 24.74 29.79
N LEU A 6 -3.79 24.49 31.10
CA LEU A 6 -3.12 23.32 31.67
C LEU A 6 -4.08 22.22 32.15
N ASP A 7 -5.39 22.39 32.05
CA ASP A 7 -6.37 21.39 32.52
C ASP A 7 -6.77 20.33 31.48
N ILE A 8 -6.18 20.35 30.28
CA ILE A 8 -6.52 19.40 29.20
C ILE A 8 -5.84 18.03 29.37
N PHE A 9 -4.75 17.94 30.15
CA PHE A 9 -3.96 16.69 30.25
C PHE A 9 -4.13 15.93 31.57
N ALA A 10 -5.00 16.36 32.47
CA ALA A 10 -5.21 15.72 33.78
C ALA A 10 -5.97 14.37 33.74
N GLY A 11 -6.27 13.84 32.54
CA GLY A 11 -7.06 12.62 32.37
C GLY A 11 -6.39 11.49 31.59
N VAL A 12 -5.11 11.60 31.21
CA VAL A 12 -4.44 10.50 30.50
C VAL A 12 -3.99 9.47 31.55
N PRO A 13 -4.55 8.25 31.57
CA PRO A 13 -4.10 7.22 32.49
C PRO A 13 -2.62 6.97 32.26
N VAL A 14 -1.86 6.92 33.36
CA VAL A 14 -0.50 6.40 33.42
C VAL A 14 -0.49 5.10 32.63
N PHE A 15 0.25 5.11 31.52
CA PHE A 15 0.35 3.99 30.60
C PHE A 15 1.04 2.84 31.34
N GLU A 16 0.23 2.05 32.03
CA GLU A 16 0.59 0.75 32.58
C GLU A 16 1.30 -0.01 31.47
N ALA A 17 2.45 -0.57 31.80
CA ALA A 17 3.29 -1.31 30.88
C ALA A 17 2.45 -2.40 30.22
N LEU A 18 1.93 -2.12 29.03
CA LEU A 18 1.29 -3.11 28.18
C LEU A 18 2.40 -4.05 27.74
N GLN A 19 2.55 -5.10 28.51
CA GLN A 19 3.21 -6.33 28.13
C GLN A 19 2.43 -6.89 26.92
N MET A 20 2.80 -6.42 25.73
CA MET A 20 2.26 -6.88 24.45
C MET A 20 2.92 -8.20 24.01
N ASP A 21 3.08 -9.13 24.94
CA ASP A 21 3.35 -10.54 24.66
C ASP A 21 2.00 -11.21 24.38
N GLY A 22 1.35 -10.86 23.27
CA GLY A 22 -0.02 -11.36 23.04
C GLY A 22 -0.71 -11.05 21.72
N LEU A 23 -0.09 -10.29 20.82
CA LEU A 23 -0.57 -10.21 19.43
C LEU A 23 0.19 -11.23 18.58
N VAL A 24 0.04 -12.51 18.95
CA VAL A 24 -0.06 -13.55 17.93
C VAL A 24 -1.31 -13.17 17.14
N GLY A 25 -1.12 -12.50 16.00
CA GLY A 25 -2.20 -12.29 15.06
C GLY A 25 -2.90 -13.63 14.82
N PRO A 26 -4.23 -13.66 14.61
CA PRO A 26 -4.90 -14.93 14.34
C PRO A 26 -4.09 -15.64 13.27
N ASP A 27 -3.70 -16.89 13.56
CA ASP A 27 -3.11 -17.79 12.58
C ASP A 27 -4.08 -17.83 11.41
N ILE A 28 -3.88 -16.91 10.46
CA ILE A 28 -4.44 -17.04 9.13
C ILE A 28 -3.73 -18.30 8.67
N PRO A 29 -4.45 -19.44 8.52
CA PRO A 29 -3.83 -20.65 8.05
C PRO A 29 -3.09 -20.24 6.80
N LEU A 30 -1.77 -20.47 6.79
CA LEU A 30 -0.94 -20.36 5.60
C LEU A 30 -1.64 -21.25 4.59
N GLY A 31 -2.53 -20.63 3.80
CA GLY A 31 -3.29 -21.31 2.79
C GLY A 31 -2.23 -21.89 1.91
N SER A 32 -2.18 -23.22 1.87
CA SER A 32 -1.22 -23.99 1.10
C SER A 32 -1.09 -23.31 -0.24
N SER A 33 -0.01 -22.57 -0.42
CA SER A 33 0.44 -22.15 -1.72
C SER A 33 0.89 -23.46 -2.35
N THR A 34 -0.08 -24.19 -2.90
CA THR A 34 0.13 -25.09 -4.02
C THR A 34 0.72 -24.19 -5.09
N SER A 35 2.04 -24.08 -5.02
CA SER A 35 2.88 -23.62 -6.11
C SER A 35 2.69 -24.63 -7.22
N ASP A 36 1.56 -24.51 -7.91
CA ASP A 36 1.37 -25.03 -9.25
C ASP A 36 2.30 -24.21 -10.12
N SER A 37 3.55 -24.64 -10.11
CA SER A 37 4.54 -24.34 -11.10
C SER A 37 4.02 -24.92 -12.42
N ASN A 38 3.05 -24.23 -13.03
CA ASN A 38 2.72 -24.42 -14.44
C ASN A 38 3.87 -23.85 -15.25
N SER A 39 4.96 -24.63 -15.24
CA SER A 39 6.01 -24.62 -16.23
C SER A 39 5.35 -24.91 -17.56
N SER A 40 5.03 -23.85 -18.31
CA SER A 40 4.55 -23.91 -19.68
C SER A 40 5.72 -24.25 -20.63
N SER A 41 6.31 -25.41 -20.41
CA SER A 41 6.96 -26.18 -21.47
C SER A 41 5.97 -27.26 -21.87
N ASP A 42 5.59 -27.27 -23.14
CA ASP A 42 5.45 -28.45 -24.00
C ASP A 42 4.68 -28.01 -25.24
N GLN A 43 5.36 -27.97 -26.39
CA GLN A 43 5.64 -29.14 -27.23
C GLN A 43 4.35 -29.72 -27.80
N GLN A 44 4.43 -29.94 -29.11
CA GLN A 44 3.37 -30.45 -29.95
C GLN A 44 2.96 -31.85 -29.49
N GLU A 45 1.81 -31.95 -28.84
CA GLU A 45 1.07 -33.21 -28.81
C GLU A 45 -0.11 -33.11 -29.78
N ASN A 46 0.16 -33.53 -31.01
CA ASN A 46 -0.85 -34.13 -31.86
C ASN A 46 -1.18 -35.52 -31.28
N SER A 47 -2.25 -35.64 -30.51
CA SER A 47 -2.85 -36.96 -30.24
C SER A 47 -4.35 -36.80 -29.94
N SER A 48 -5.15 -37.29 -30.88
CA SER A 48 -6.54 -37.75 -30.72
C SER A 48 -7.33 -37.23 -29.50
N LEU A 49 -8.04 -36.11 -29.68
CA LEU A 49 -9.30 -35.86 -28.98
C LEU A 49 -10.33 -36.88 -29.47
N SER A 50 -10.15 -38.13 -29.03
CA SER A 50 -11.18 -39.15 -29.09
C SER A 50 -12.37 -38.65 -28.28
N ALA A 51 -13.54 -38.86 -28.86
CA ALA A 51 -14.83 -38.46 -28.33
C ALA A 51 -14.92 -38.72 -26.82
N ARG A 52 -14.87 -37.64 -26.02
CA ARG A 52 -15.43 -37.69 -24.67
C ARG A 52 -16.90 -38.00 -24.85
N ASN A 53 -17.27 -39.26 -24.59
CA ASN A 53 -18.64 -39.64 -24.33
C ASN A 53 -19.12 -38.74 -23.19
N ILE A 54 -19.82 -37.66 -23.56
CA ILE A 54 -20.63 -36.91 -22.62
C ILE A 54 -21.68 -37.92 -22.18
N GLU A 55 -21.48 -38.50 -21.00
CA GLU A 55 -22.57 -39.16 -20.29
C GLU A 55 -23.72 -38.15 -20.30
N ARG A 56 -24.77 -38.48 -21.05
CA ARG A 56 -25.97 -37.68 -21.13
C ARG A 56 -26.64 -37.79 -19.77
N GLU A 57 -26.21 -36.95 -18.84
CA GLU A 57 -26.89 -36.78 -17.56
C GLU A 57 -28.38 -36.59 -17.83
N ALA A 58 -29.20 -37.30 -17.04
CA ALA A 58 -30.64 -37.24 -17.17
C ALA A 58 -31.07 -35.75 -17.14
N PRO A 59 -31.86 -35.29 -18.12
CA PRO A 59 -32.19 -33.89 -18.22
C PRO A 59 -32.92 -33.45 -16.95
N ASP A 60 -32.40 -32.38 -16.33
CA ASP A 60 -33.01 -31.69 -15.19
C ASP A 60 -34.54 -31.66 -15.32
N PRO A 61 -35.29 -32.13 -14.31
CA PRO A 61 -36.74 -32.30 -14.38
C PRO A 61 -37.47 -31.01 -14.74
N VAL A 62 -36.92 -29.85 -14.37
CA VAL A 62 -37.48 -28.55 -14.73
C VAL A 62 -37.33 -28.28 -16.23
N LYS A 63 -36.14 -28.57 -16.80
CA LYS A 63 -35.87 -28.42 -18.23
C LYS A 63 -36.69 -29.41 -19.07
N ALA A 64 -36.88 -30.63 -18.59
CA ALA A 64 -37.73 -31.62 -19.25
C ALA A 64 -39.21 -31.17 -19.30
N CYS A 65 -39.77 -30.72 -18.16
CA CYS A 65 -41.13 -30.21 -18.08
C CYS A 65 -41.35 -28.99 -18.99
N LEU A 66 -40.40 -28.05 -18.99
CA LEU A 66 -40.46 -26.87 -19.85
C LEU A 66 -40.42 -27.25 -21.34
N LYS A 67 -39.54 -28.18 -21.73
CA LYS A 67 -39.45 -28.69 -23.10
C LYS A 67 -40.77 -29.29 -23.57
N SER A 68 -41.42 -30.11 -22.74
CA SER A 68 -42.73 -30.70 -23.05
C SER A 68 -43.83 -29.63 -23.18
N LYS A 69 -43.84 -28.61 -22.31
CA LYS A 69 -44.79 -27.48 -22.44
C LYS A 69 -44.61 -26.70 -23.74
N ILE A 70 -43.36 -26.43 -24.12
CA ILE A 70 -43.05 -25.71 -25.36
C ILE A 70 -43.47 -26.55 -26.58
N GLN A 71 -43.14 -27.84 -26.61
CA GLN A 71 -43.52 -28.74 -27.70
C GLN A 71 -45.04 -28.88 -27.83
N LYS A 72 -45.76 -29.01 -26.71
CA LYS A 72 -47.22 -29.07 -26.70
C LYS A 72 -47.85 -27.81 -27.30
N LYS A 73 -47.40 -26.63 -26.86
CA LYS A 73 -47.86 -25.35 -27.43
C LYS A 73 -47.50 -25.19 -28.91
N TYR A 74 -46.40 -25.77 -29.37
CA TYR A 74 -46.04 -25.76 -30.79
C TYR A 74 -47.02 -26.60 -31.62
N LEU A 75 -47.34 -27.81 -31.17
CA LEU A 75 -48.28 -28.71 -31.82
C LEU A 75 -49.71 -28.16 -31.81
N GLU A 76 -50.15 -27.56 -30.69
CA GLU A 76 -51.48 -26.91 -30.58
C GLU A 76 -51.63 -25.74 -31.57
N ASN A 77 -50.54 -25.04 -31.88
CA ASN A 77 -50.51 -23.98 -32.87
C ASN A 77 -50.32 -24.51 -34.32
N GLY A 78 -50.42 -25.83 -34.54
CA GLY A 78 -50.25 -26.46 -35.85
C GLY A 78 -48.83 -26.43 -36.40
N LYS A 79 -47.83 -26.08 -35.57
CA LYS A 79 -46.42 -26.03 -35.98
C LYS A 79 -45.80 -27.40 -35.81
N THR A 80 -45.02 -27.82 -36.80
CA THR A 80 -44.23 -29.06 -36.70
C THR A 80 -43.22 -28.97 -35.55
N PRO A 81 -42.89 -30.10 -34.90
CA PRO A 81 -41.86 -30.14 -33.87
C PRO A 81 -40.57 -29.51 -34.40
N LEU A 82 -40.04 -28.52 -33.68
CA LEU A 82 -38.80 -27.85 -34.03
C LEU A 82 -37.64 -28.87 -33.95
N GLN A 83 -37.29 -29.47 -35.08
CA GLN A 83 -36.03 -30.19 -35.21
C GLN A 83 -34.92 -29.17 -35.33
N VAL A 84 -34.10 -29.06 -34.29
CA VAL A 84 -32.83 -28.33 -34.36
C VAL A 84 -31.82 -29.33 -34.91
N SER A 85 -31.50 -29.24 -36.20
CA SER A 85 -30.33 -29.92 -36.74
C SER A 85 -29.08 -29.22 -36.22
N PHE A 86 -28.17 -29.99 -35.63
CA PHE A 86 -26.84 -29.52 -35.29
C PHE A 86 -25.89 -29.94 -36.40
N ASP A 87 -26.15 -29.44 -37.61
CA ASP A 87 -25.28 -29.72 -38.73
C ASP A 87 -23.89 -29.17 -38.41
N PRO A 88 -22.84 -30.01 -38.42
CA PRO A 88 -21.50 -29.56 -38.12
C PRO A 88 -21.14 -28.41 -39.07
N PRO A 89 -20.57 -27.30 -38.57
CA PRO A 89 -20.16 -26.21 -39.44
C PRO A 89 -19.26 -26.73 -40.55
N PRO A 90 -19.48 -26.33 -41.82
CA PRO A 90 -18.63 -26.75 -42.92
C PRO A 90 -17.18 -26.32 -42.64
N LYS A 91 -16.25 -27.27 -42.72
CA LYS A 91 -14.82 -26.99 -42.51
C LYS A 91 -14.27 -26.30 -43.77
N TYR A 92 -14.02 -25.00 -43.68
CA TYR A 92 -13.34 -24.24 -44.72
C TYR A 92 -11.83 -24.27 -44.52
N GLU A 93 -11.06 -24.45 -45.60
CA GLU A 93 -9.61 -24.34 -45.56
C GLU A 93 -9.19 -22.87 -45.55
N LEU A 94 -8.50 -22.41 -44.50
CA LEU A 94 -8.07 -21.02 -44.43
C LEU A 94 -7.15 -20.66 -45.60
N THR A 95 -7.45 -19.53 -46.24
CA THR A 95 -6.59 -18.93 -47.26
C THR A 95 -5.25 -18.53 -46.62
N GLU A 96 -4.17 -18.49 -47.40
CA GLU A 96 -2.84 -18.13 -46.89
C GLU A 96 -2.81 -16.75 -46.19
N GLU A 97 -3.60 -15.79 -46.68
CA GLU A 97 -3.74 -14.47 -46.07
C GLU A 97 -4.39 -14.53 -44.68
N GLU A 98 -5.41 -15.38 -44.52
CA GLU A 98 -6.09 -15.58 -43.24
C GLU A 98 -5.18 -16.27 -42.23
N LYS A 99 -4.37 -17.25 -42.67
CA LYS A 99 -3.34 -17.90 -41.84
C LYS A 99 -2.33 -16.87 -41.32
N LYS A 100 -1.84 -15.96 -42.17
CA LYS A 100 -0.92 -14.87 -41.77
C LYS A 100 -1.57 -13.93 -40.75
N LYS A 101 -2.83 -13.54 -40.96
CA LYS A 101 -3.59 -12.70 -40.01
C LYS A 101 -3.77 -13.39 -38.66
N GLN A 102 -4.06 -14.69 -38.66
CA GLN A 102 -4.18 -15.49 -37.44
C GLN A 102 -2.85 -15.54 -36.69
N GLU A 103 -1.74 -15.73 -37.38
CA GLU A 103 -0.41 -15.77 -36.77
C GLU A 103 -0.02 -14.42 -36.15
N LEU A 104 -0.28 -13.30 -36.84
CA LEU A 104 -0.09 -11.97 -36.27
C LEU A 104 -0.94 -11.75 -35.02
N ARG A 105 -2.18 -12.23 -34.99
CA ARG A 105 -3.03 -12.16 -33.80
C ARG A 105 -2.46 -12.98 -32.64
N LYS A 106 -1.96 -14.19 -32.91
CA LYS A 106 -1.29 -15.03 -31.90
C LYS A 106 -0.04 -14.35 -31.35
N GLN A 107 0.82 -13.80 -32.21
CA GLN A 107 2.02 -13.08 -31.76
C GLN A 107 1.67 -11.84 -30.91
N ARG A 108 0.67 -11.05 -31.32
CA ARG A 108 0.19 -9.91 -30.54
C ARG A 108 -0.35 -10.35 -29.18
N ASN A 109 -1.21 -11.38 -29.16
CA ASN A 109 -1.75 -11.90 -27.92
C ASN A 109 -0.64 -12.46 -27.00
N ARG A 110 0.36 -13.16 -27.56
CA ARG A 110 1.53 -13.64 -26.82
C ARG A 110 2.29 -12.48 -26.17
N ARG A 111 2.56 -11.41 -26.93
CA ARG A 111 3.20 -10.20 -26.39
C ARG A 111 2.34 -9.57 -25.29
N SER A 112 1.05 -9.37 -25.52
CA SER A 112 0.12 -8.79 -24.53
C SER A 112 0.03 -9.64 -23.26
N ALA A 113 -0.03 -10.96 -23.38
CA ALA A 113 -0.06 -11.88 -22.25
C ALA A 113 1.24 -11.81 -21.43
N ASN A 114 2.40 -11.80 -22.11
CA ASN A 114 3.69 -11.63 -21.45
C ASN A 114 3.78 -10.29 -20.72
N THR A 115 3.40 -9.18 -21.36
CA THR A 115 3.37 -7.87 -20.71
C THR A 115 2.41 -7.84 -19.53
N SER A 116 1.24 -8.48 -19.62
CA SER A 116 0.29 -8.54 -18.51
C SER A 116 0.83 -9.33 -17.32
N ARG A 117 1.51 -10.46 -17.57
CA ARG A 117 2.17 -11.26 -16.53
C ARG A 117 3.31 -10.48 -15.88
N GLU A 118 4.13 -9.83 -16.69
CA GLU A 118 5.26 -9.01 -16.22
C GLU A 118 4.76 -7.84 -15.36
N LYS A 119 3.72 -7.12 -15.80
CA LYS A 119 3.13 -6.03 -14.99
C LYS A 119 2.58 -6.53 -13.65
N ARG A 120 1.98 -7.72 -13.63
CA ARG A 120 1.51 -8.34 -12.38
C ARG A 120 2.68 -8.63 -11.45
N LYS A 121 3.74 -9.28 -11.97
CA LYS A 121 4.95 -9.58 -11.22
C LYS A 121 5.62 -8.32 -10.67
N GLN A 122 5.77 -7.28 -11.49
CA GLN A 122 6.34 -6.00 -11.05
C GLN A 122 5.53 -5.35 -9.93
N LYS A 123 4.19 -5.45 -9.99
CA LYS A 123 3.33 -4.96 -8.91
C LYS A 123 3.54 -5.75 -7.63
N GLU A 124 3.58 -7.08 -7.71
CA GLU A 124 3.86 -7.96 -6.56
C GLU A 124 5.24 -7.68 -5.96
N ASP A 125 6.27 -7.53 -6.79
CA ASP A 125 7.63 -7.20 -6.36
C ASP A 125 7.70 -5.81 -5.71
N SER A 126 6.94 -4.83 -6.23
CA SER A 126 6.86 -3.49 -5.65
C SER A 126 6.21 -3.51 -4.27
N LEU A 127 5.09 -4.22 -4.12
CA LEU A 127 4.40 -4.36 -2.83
C LEU A 127 5.28 -5.09 -1.82
N LYS A 128 5.99 -6.13 -2.25
CA LYS A 128 6.92 -6.85 -1.38
C LYS A 128 8.03 -5.93 -0.87
N LYS A 129 8.65 -5.15 -1.76
CA LYS A 129 9.67 -4.16 -1.36
C LYS A 129 9.11 -3.13 -0.39
N GLU A 130 7.89 -2.65 -0.62
CA GLU A 130 7.23 -1.69 0.27
C GLU A 130 7.03 -2.29 1.68
N VAL A 131 6.53 -3.52 1.76
CA VAL A 131 6.41 -4.25 3.03
C VAL A 131 7.77 -4.37 3.72
N ASP A 132 8.80 -4.80 3.00
CA ASP A 132 10.16 -4.94 3.55
C ASP A 132 10.70 -3.60 4.09
N THR A 133 10.45 -2.49 3.39
CA THR A 133 10.85 -1.15 3.84
C THR A 133 10.11 -0.73 5.11
N LEU A 134 8.78 -0.90 5.14
CA LEU A 134 7.96 -0.54 6.29
C LEU A 134 8.32 -1.36 7.52
N GLU A 135 8.60 -2.64 7.37
CA GLU A 135 9.06 -3.49 8.47
C GLU A 135 10.41 -3.04 9.03
N ASN A 136 11.34 -2.66 8.16
CA ASN A 136 12.65 -2.17 8.57
C ASN A 136 12.55 -0.84 9.31
N ASP A 137 11.72 0.08 8.81
CA ASP A 137 11.46 1.36 9.44
C ASP A 137 10.76 1.18 10.79
N HIS A 138 9.76 0.31 10.87
CA HIS A 138 9.11 -0.03 12.13
C HIS A 138 10.11 -0.59 13.16
N LYS A 139 10.98 -1.52 12.74
CA LYS A 139 12.05 -2.06 13.61
C LYS A 139 13.05 -0.99 14.05
N LYS A 140 13.36 -0.01 13.19
CA LYS A 140 14.24 1.11 13.51
C LYS A 140 13.60 2.04 14.53
N LEU A 141 12.36 2.48 14.27
CA LEU A 141 11.62 3.38 15.13
C LEU A 141 11.36 2.75 16.50
N LYS A 142 11.01 1.46 16.54
CA LYS A 142 10.83 0.73 17.81
C LYS A 142 12.10 0.72 18.65
N ARG A 143 13.28 0.53 18.04
CA ARG A 143 14.57 0.61 18.75
C ARG A 143 14.84 2.01 19.28
N GLU A 144 14.56 3.04 18.49
CA GLU A 144 14.73 4.43 18.89
C GLU A 144 13.83 4.80 20.08
N VAL A 145 12.55 4.41 20.04
CA VAL A 145 11.62 4.58 21.17
C VAL A 145 12.17 3.91 22.43
N GLN A 146 12.64 2.66 22.33
CA GLN A 146 13.23 1.96 23.47
C GLN A 146 14.46 2.69 24.03
N GLN A 147 15.35 3.18 23.16
CA GLN A 147 16.53 3.94 23.58
C GLN A 147 16.13 5.24 24.30
N LEU A 148 15.15 5.97 23.77
CA LEU A 148 14.66 7.20 24.38
C LEU A 148 13.99 6.95 25.73
N MET A 149 13.23 5.86 25.87
CA MET A 149 12.63 5.47 27.14
C MET A 149 13.70 5.16 28.20
N VAL A 150 14.74 4.40 27.84
CA VAL A 150 15.86 4.11 28.74
C VAL A 150 16.59 5.39 29.15
N LEU A 151 16.80 6.31 28.21
CA LEU A 151 17.44 7.58 28.50
C LEU A 151 16.59 8.44 29.43
N LYS A 152 15.27 8.52 29.19
CA LYS A 152 14.31 9.22 30.06
C LYS A 152 14.36 8.64 31.48
N GLU A 153 14.24 7.33 31.63
CA GLU A 153 14.29 6.66 32.93
C GLU A 153 15.61 6.94 33.66
N LYS A 154 16.74 6.92 32.93
CA LYS A 154 18.04 7.27 33.49
C LYS A 154 18.07 8.71 34.01
N MET A 155 17.55 9.66 33.23
CA MET A 155 17.49 11.07 33.63
C MET A 155 16.59 11.26 34.86
N GLU A 156 15.41 10.63 34.87
CA GLU A 156 14.49 10.66 36.02
C GLU A 156 15.17 10.13 37.29
N LYS A 157 15.85 8.98 37.21
CA LYS A 157 16.63 8.45 38.34
C LYS A 157 17.71 9.41 38.84
N THR A 158 18.42 10.06 37.93
CA THR A 158 19.45 11.04 38.33
C THR A 158 18.83 12.28 38.98
N PHE A 159 17.68 12.74 38.47
CA PHE A 159 16.98 13.90 38.97
C PHE A 159 16.39 13.62 40.36
N ASP A 160 15.73 12.48 40.55
CA ASP A 160 15.21 12.05 41.85
C ASP A 160 16.33 11.88 42.88
N GLY A 161 17.47 11.32 42.47
CA GLY A 161 18.65 11.22 43.31
C GLY A 161 19.22 12.59 43.72
N HIS A 162 19.14 13.59 42.83
CA HIS A 162 19.50 14.97 43.17
C HIS A 162 18.48 15.61 44.11
N LEU A 163 17.18 15.49 43.82
CA LEU A 163 16.10 16.05 44.65
C LEU A 163 16.19 15.55 46.10
N LYS A 164 16.37 14.23 46.30
CA LYS A 164 16.56 13.64 47.64
C LYS A 164 17.79 14.21 48.36
N ARG A 165 18.90 14.39 47.64
CA ARG A 165 20.13 14.94 48.19
C ARG A 165 19.97 16.41 48.55
N CYS A 166 19.37 17.20 47.66
CA CYS A 166 19.08 18.62 47.88
C CYS A 166 18.14 18.82 49.07
N HIS A 167 17.08 18.01 49.19
CA HIS A 167 16.18 18.01 50.34
C HIS A 167 16.94 17.76 51.66
N SER A 168 17.76 16.72 51.70
CA SER A 168 18.54 16.38 52.91
C SER A 168 19.54 17.47 53.31
N VAL A 169 20.09 18.22 52.35
CA VAL A 169 20.97 19.36 52.61
C VAL A 169 20.16 20.55 53.13
N GLY A 170 18.99 20.80 52.55
CA GLY A 170 18.06 21.84 53.02
C GLY A 170 17.62 21.61 54.47
N GLU A 171 17.24 20.38 54.82
CA GLU A 171 16.86 20.01 56.19
C GLU A 171 18.02 20.20 57.18
N LYS A 172 19.25 19.80 56.80
CA LYS A 172 20.43 20.00 57.64
C LYS A 172 20.72 21.47 57.87
N LEU A 173 20.64 22.30 56.82
CA LEU A 173 20.82 23.75 56.95
C LEU A 173 19.73 24.39 57.83
N GLN A 174 18.49 23.89 57.78
CA GLN A 174 17.41 24.33 58.67
C GLN A 174 17.61 23.95 60.14
N GLN A 175 18.36 22.88 60.41
CA GLN A 175 18.70 22.47 61.79
C GLN A 175 19.92 23.23 62.34
N GLU A 176 20.89 23.56 61.50
CA GLU A 176 22.14 24.22 61.92
C GLU A 176 22.05 25.75 62.00
N TYR A 177 21.11 26.38 61.29
CA TYR A 177 20.99 27.84 61.20
C TYR A 177 19.62 28.33 61.67
N SER A 178 19.57 29.47 62.36
CA SER A 178 18.30 30.10 62.74
C SER A 178 17.56 30.62 61.50
N SER A 179 16.23 30.70 61.56
CA SER A 179 15.42 31.18 60.43
C SER A 179 15.87 32.54 59.88
N GLU A 180 16.28 33.47 60.76
CA GLU A 180 16.74 34.80 60.36
C GLU A 180 18.06 34.77 59.55
N GLN A 181 18.97 33.83 59.88
CA GLN A 181 20.22 33.66 59.16
C GLN A 181 19.99 33.08 57.76
N LEU A 182 19.07 32.13 57.62
CA LEU A 182 18.74 31.51 56.33
C LEU A 182 18.05 32.50 55.38
N GLU A 183 17.21 33.39 55.91
CA GLU A 183 16.52 34.41 55.12
C GLU A 183 17.47 35.49 54.60
N THR A 184 18.46 35.86 55.41
CA THR A 184 19.56 36.76 55.01
C THR A 184 20.42 36.16 53.90
N ILE A 185 20.76 34.87 54.02
CA ILE A 185 21.54 34.15 52.98
C ILE A 185 20.73 34.04 51.68
N ARG A 186 19.44 33.67 51.77
CA ARG A 186 18.55 33.60 50.61
C ARG A 186 18.44 34.95 49.88
N GLY A 187 18.19 36.05 50.59
CA GLY A 187 18.08 37.38 49.99
C GLY A 187 19.38 37.85 49.31
N SER A 188 20.53 37.53 49.90
CA SER A 188 21.85 37.84 49.32
C SER A 188 22.10 37.08 48.01
N ILE A 189 21.64 35.83 47.98
CA ILE A 189 21.76 34.93 46.85
C ILE A 189 20.85 35.36 45.68
N GLU A 190 19.58 35.72 45.94
CA GLU A 190 18.63 36.19 44.93
C GLU A 190 19.09 37.50 44.25
N ASN A 191 19.68 38.42 45.03
CA ASN A 191 20.28 39.64 44.51
C ASN A 191 21.48 39.38 43.58
N SER A 192 22.30 38.36 43.88
CA SER A 192 23.43 37.94 43.04
C SER A 192 22.98 37.38 41.68
N TYR A 193 21.92 36.58 41.63
CA TYR A 193 21.42 36.01 40.37
C TYR A 193 20.75 37.04 39.47
N GLY A 194 20.09 38.05 40.04
CA GLY A 194 19.51 39.18 39.30
C GLY A 194 20.55 39.99 38.52
N LEU A 195 21.72 40.25 39.13
CA LEU A 195 22.85 40.94 38.49
C LEU A 195 23.48 40.13 37.34
N ASN A 196 23.63 38.82 37.52
CA ASN A 196 24.22 37.95 36.49
C ASN A 196 23.30 37.79 35.26
N LYS A 197 21.97 37.78 35.45
CA LYS A 197 21.00 37.72 34.35
C LYS A 197 21.03 38.98 33.47
N ALA A 198 21.17 40.17 34.08
CA ALA A 198 21.36 41.43 33.36
C ALA A 198 22.67 41.44 32.55
N HIS A 199 23.76 40.88 33.11
CA HIS A 199 25.06 40.84 32.46
C HIS A 199 25.13 39.92 31.22
N GLN A 200 24.28 38.88 31.17
CA GLN A 200 24.19 37.93 30.05
C GLN A 200 23.34 38.46 28.89
N LEU A 201 22.29 39.25 29.15
CA LEU A 201 21.47 39.88 28.10
C LEU A 201 22.22 41.01 27.38
N SER A 202 23.18 41.66 28.05
CA SER A 202 24.04 42.68 27.44
C SER A 202 25.08 42.12 26.44
N LYS A 203 25.41 40.82 26.49
CA LYS A 203 26.45 40.21 25.63
C LYS A 203 25.91 39.49 24.39
N LYS A 204 24.58 39.38 24.22
CA LYS A 204 23.96 38.56 23.14
C LYS A 204 23.43 39.36 21.93
N SER A 205 23.80 40.63 21.79
CA SER A 205 23.38 41.49 20.65
C SER A 205 24.35 41.47 19.45
N LYS A 206 25.34 40.57 19.39
CA LYS A 206 26.35 40.59 18.32
C LYS A 206 26.79 39.20 17.85
N ALA A 207 25.86 38.43 17.28
CA ALA A 207 26.12 37.37 16.28
C ALA A 207 24.80 36.69 15.88
N ALA A 208 24.07 37.29 14.94
CA ALA A 208 23.00 36.61 14.20
C ALA A 208 23.14 36.98 12.72
N SER A 209 24.17 36.42 12.08
CA SER A 209 24.27 36.35 10.63
C SER A 209 25.09 35.11 10.27
N SER A 210 24.41 33.98 10.19
CA SER A 210 24.72 32.84 9.31
C SER A 210 24.05 31.60 9.91
N LEU A 211 22.80 31.35 9.49
CA LEU A 211 22.22 30.03 9.60
C LEU A 211 21.98 29.52 8.19
N ASN A 212 22.55 28.35 7.95
CA ASN A 212 22.59 27.59 6.73
C ASN A 212 21.18 27.16 6.30
N SER A 213 21.02 27.05 4.99
CA SER A 213 19.89 26.42 4.30
C SER A 213 19.47 25.11 4.95
N LEU A 214 18.24 25.10 5.47
CA LEU A 214 17.49 23.91 5.80
C LEU A 214 16.84 23.41 4.51
N ALA A 215 17.41 22.37 3.92
CA ALA A 215 16.80 21.65 2.81
C ALA A 215 15.55 20.93 3.33
N THR A 216 14.37 21.39 2.90
CA THR A 216 13.12 20.65 3.00
C THR A 216 13.01 19.75 1.77
N ASP A 217 13.46 18.50 1.89
CA ASP A 217 13.05 17.45 0.97
C ASP A 217 11.65 17.00 1.34
N GLY A 218 10.67 17.39 0.53
CA GLY A 218 9.26 17.08 0.77
C GLY A 218 8.32 17.57 -0.30
N ASP A 219 8.70 17.48 -1.58
CA ASP A 219 7.77 17.67 -2.70
C ASP A 219 7.30 16.31 -3.23
N TYR A 220 6.10 15.93 -2.81
CA TYR A 220 5.29 14.93 -3.48
C TYR A 220 4.89 15.48 -4.85
N ARG A 221 5.65 15.15 -5.88
CA ARG A 221 5.28 15.44 -7.27
C ARG A 221 4.65 14.21 -7.92
N VAL A 222 3.32 14.12 -7.83
CA VAL A 222 2.51 13.35 -8.77
C VAL A 222 2.21 14.28 -9.93
N ASP A 223 2.85 14.09 -11.09
CA ASP A 223 2.17 14.22 -12.36
C ASP A 223 2.96 13.62 -13.52
N ALA A 224 2.19 12.92 -14.35
CA ALA A 224 2.61 12.18 -15.51
C ALA A 224 3.21 13.07 -16.59
N GLN A 225 4.34 12.66 -17.16
CA GLN A 225 4.62 12.78 -18.60
C GLN A 225 5.89 11.98 -18.92
N GLN A 226 5.73 10.66 -19.07
CA GLN A 226 6.74 9.86 -19.77
C GLN A 226 6.57 10.16 -21.27
N GLN A 227 7.34 11.13 -21.76
CA GLN A 227 7.53 11.34 -23.20
C GLN A 227 8.20 10.09 -23.79
N PHE A 228 7.38 9.15 -24.25
CA PHE A 228 7.82 8.16 -25.22
C PHE A 228 8.07 8.91 -26.53
N SER A 229 9.35 9.11 -26.82
CA SER A 229 9.83 9.46 -28.15
C SER A 229 9.37 8.38 -29.14
N ARG A 230 8.21 8.59 -29.78
CA ARG A 230 7.81 7.85 -30.96
C ARG A 230 8.48 8.51 -32.15
N GLN A 231 9.56 7.89 -32.63
CA GLN A 231 10.02 8.10 -34.00
C GLN A 231 8.90 7.62 -34.93
N THR A 232 8.14 8.55 -35.49
CA THR A 232 7.32 8.31 -36.69
C THR A 232 8.21 8.59 -37.89
N SER A 233 8.86 7.56 -38.41
CA SER A 233 9.37 7.58 -39.77
C SER A 233 8.23 7.22 -40.73
N GLY A 234 8.14 7.95 -41.84
CA GLY A 234 7.31 7.61 -42.99
C GLY A 234 6.05 8.46 -43.12
N GLY A 235 6.17 9.58 -43.83
CA GLY A 235 5.02 10.18 -44.50
C GLY A 235 4.41 9.16 -45.45
N PHE A 236 3.13 8.89 -45.27
CA PHE A 236 2.33 8.16 -46.25
C PHE A 236 1.35 9.18 -46.83
N GLU A 237 1.57 9.54 -48.09
CA GLU A 237 0.66 10.37 -48.87
C GLU A 237 -0.74 9.76 -48.83
N ALA A 238 -1.72 10.54 -48.36
CA ALA A 238 -3.12 10.23 -48.56
C ALA A 238 -3.51 10.68 -49.97
N SER A 239 -3.24 9.83 -50.95
CA SER A 239 -3.79 9.95 -52.30
C SER A 239 -4.79 8.82 -52.56
N LEU A 240 -6.00 9.25 -52.96
CA LEU A 240 -7.09 8.47 -53.55
C LEU A 240 -7.80 7.42 -52.69
N PHE A 241 -8.92 7.84 -52.08
CA PHE A 241 -10.10 6.99 -51.97
C PHE A 241 -11.12 7.40 -53.04
N PRO A 242 -11.55 6.50 -53.95
CA PRO A 242 -12.65 6.76 -54.87
C PRO A 242 -13.98 6.81 -54.12
N GLN A 243 -14.75 7.88 -54.30
CA GLN A 243 -16.17 7.92 -53.93
C GLN A 243 -16.94 6.93 -54.80
N CYS A 244 -17.44 5.86 -54.20
CA CYS A 244 -18.47 5.03 -54.82
C CYS A 244 -19.79 5.82 -54.81
N ILE A 245 -20.18 6.25 -56.00
CA ILE A 245 -21.47 6.87 -56.29
C ILE A 245 -22.51 5.75 -56.25
N GLY A 246 -23.47 5.84 -55.33
CA GLY A 246 -24.67 5.00 -55.35
C GLY A 246 -25.60 5.50 -56.45
N GLY A 247 -25.88 4.64 -57.43
CA GLY A 247 -26.90 4.85 -58.45
C GLY A 247 -28.25 4.30 -58.00
N ASP A 248 -29.29 5.07 -58.28
CA ASP A 248 -30.71 4.70 -58.19
C ASP A 248 -31.05 3.51 -59.10
N VAL A 249 -31.81 2.55 -58.56
CA VAL A 249 -32.85 1.76 -59.27
C VAL A 249 -33.96 1.46 -58.28
#